data_AF-A0A5B0E964-F1
#
_entry.id   AF-A0A5B0E964-F1
#
_cell.length_a   1.000
_cell.length_b   1.000
_cell.length_c   1.000
_cell.angle_alpha   90.00
_cell.angle_beta   90.00
_cell.angle_gamma   90.00
#
_symmetry.space_group_name_H-M   'P 1'
#
loop_
_entity.id
_entity.type
_entity.pdbx_description
1 polymer ?
#
loop_
_entity_poly.entity_id
_entity_poly.type
_entity_poly.pdbx_seq_one_letter_code
_entity_poly.pdbx_strand_id
1 'polypeptide(L)'
;MTKQRRSFTPEFKREAADLVLKQNYSYIEASRSLGIGESALRRWVDQIQKEHKGVTPQSKALTPEQQKIQELEARIARLEREKSIPKKGYRALDVGRSRAFALIDQLSAHEPVDWLCKVFDVTRSCYYAQRLRRRTPDVERLRLRSRVSELFSQSRSSAGSRSILSLMREDGEQLGRFKVRSLMRELDLVSKQPGPHAYKRATVERLDIPNTLNREFDVPAPNQVWCGDITYIWAQGKWHYLAVVLDLCTRRIVGWALSEKPDAELVIKALDMAYEQRGRPSDLLFHSDQGSQYASRLFRQRLWRYRMRQSMSRRGNCWDNAPMERVFRSLKTEWIPTVGYRTAQEAQRDISHFLMHRYNWIRPHQFNDGLAPARAEEKLNVVSGIS
;
A
#
# COMPACT_ATOMS: atom_id res chain seq x y z
N MET A 1 81.47 1.18 -45.83
CA MET A 1 80.96 2.34 -45.07
C MET A 1 79.47 2.52 -45.35
N THR A 2 78.61 2.08 -44.43
CA THR A 2 77.15 2.22 -44.53
C THR A 2 76.77 3.69 -44.29
N LYS A 3 76.36 4.41 -45.35
CA LYS A 3 75.88 5.80 -45.24
C LYS A 3 74.70 5.86 -44.25
N GLN A 4 74.87 6.60 -43.16
CA GLN A 4 73.81 6.91 -42.21
C GLN A 4 72.61 7.54 -42.95
N ARG A 5 71.42 6.94 -42.81
CA ARG A 5 70.19 7.48 -43.41
C ARG A 5 69.83 8.79 -42.71
N ARG A 6 69.86 9.90 -43.45
CA ARG A 6 69.34 11.19 -42.97
C ARG A 6 67.83 11.07 -42.73
N SER A 7 67.41 11.32 -41.49
CA SER A 7 66.01 11.44 -41.08
C SER A 7 65.60 12.91 -41.14
N PHE A 8 64.46 13.21 -41.77
CA PHE A 8 63.91 14.56 -41.87
C PHE A 8 62.56 14.63 -41.17
N THR A 9 62.31 15.71 -40.42
CA THR A 9 61.05 15.94 -39.70
C THR A 9 59.89 16.17 -40.69
N PRO A 10 58.63 15.89 -40.30
CA PRO A 10 57.46 16.12 -41.16
C PRO A 10 57.30 17.59 -41.58
N GLU A 11 57.58 18.52 -40.68
CA GLU A 11 57.52 19.97 -40.92
C GLU A 11 58.54 20.38 -42.00
N PHE A 12 59.78 19.92 -41.88
CA PHE A 12 60.83 20.21 -42.85
C PHE A 12 60.50 19.65 -44.25
N LYS A 13 59.89 18.46 -44.33
CA LYS A 13 59.44 17.89 -45.62
C LYS A 13 58.35 18.73 -46.28
N ARG A 14 57.45 19.32 -45.48
CA ARG A 14 56.38 20.20 -45.95
C ARG A 14 56.93 21.53 -46.46
N GLU A 15 57.83 22.16 -45.71
CA GLU A 15 58.49 23.40 -46.13
C GLU A 15 59.32 23.20 -47.41
N ALA A 16 60.06 22.10 -47.50
CA ALA A 16 60.85 21.77 -48.69
C ALA A 16 59.97 21.60 -49.94
N ALA A 17 58.80 20.98 -49.81
CA ALA A 17 57.85 20.82 -50.91
C ALA A 17 57.14 22.13 -51.28
N ASP A 18 56.89 23.01 -50.30
CA ASP A 18 56.27 24.32 -50.52
C ASP A 18 57.15 25.26 -51.37
N LEU A 19 58.48 25.13 -51.31
CA LEU A 19 59.39 25.86 -52.22
C LEU A 19 59.08 25.56 -53.70
N VAL A 20 58.77 24.30 -54.02
CA VAL A 20 58.45 23.87 -55.39
C VAL A 20 56.99 24.17 -55.73
N LEU A 21 56.05 23.93 -54.81
CA LEU A 21 54.61 24.02 -55.09
C LEU A 21 54.06 25.45 -55.04
N LYS A 22 54.58 26.30 -54.15
CA LYS A 22 54.05 27.64 -53.91
C LYS A 22 54.99 28.73 -54.38
N GLN A 23 56.29 28.52 -54.26
CA GLN A 23 57.31 29.52 -54.60
C GLN A 23 57.93 29.29 -56.00
N ASN A 24 57.41 28.32 -56.75
CA ASN A 24 57.74 28.06 -58.16
C ASN A 24 59.23 27.74 -58.44
N TYR A 25 59.98 27.27 -57.44
CA TYR A 25 61.35 26.81 -57.63
C TYR A 25 61.38 25.53 -58.47
N SER A 26 62.38 25.37 -59.33
CA SER A 26 62.62 24.08 -59.97
C SER A 26 63.09 23.04 -58.94
N TYR A 27 62.82 21.76 -59.19
CA TYR A 27 63.27 20.66 -58.31
C TYR A 27 64.80 20.67 -58.10
N ILE A 28 65.56 21.12 -59.10
CA ILE A 28 67.02 21.20 -59.06
C ILE A 28 67.49 22.33 -58.13
N GLU A 29 66.87 23.51 -58.22
CA GLU A 29 67.20 24.66 -57.38
C GLU A 29 66.85 24.42 -55.92
N ALA A 30 65.65 23.88 -55.66
CA ALA A 30 65.21 23.55 -54.31
C ALA A 30 66.05 22.42 -53.68
N SER A 31 66.45 21.43 -54.49
CA SER A 31 67.35 20.33 -54.05
C SER A 31 68.75 20.85 -53.69
N ARG A 32 69.31 21.77 -54.48
CA ARG A 32 70.61 22.39 -54.20
C ARG A 32 70.57 23.32 -52.99
N SER A 33 69.53 24.16 -52.88
CA SER A 33 69.35 25.11 -51.78
C SER A 33 69.27 24.42 -50.41
N LEU A 34 68.54 23.29 -50.34
CA LEU A 34 68.34 22.56 -49.09
C LEU A 34 69.37 21.44 -48.84
N GLY A 35 70.25 21.15 -49.80
CA GLY A 35 71.23 20.07 -49.70
C GLY A 35 70.62 18.66 -49.60
N ILE A 36 69.47 18.45 -50.28
CA ILE A 36 68.70 17.20 -50.27
C ILE A 36 68.75 16.56 -51.66
N GLY A 37 68.75 15.24 -51.76
CA GLY A 37 68.66 14.56 -53.06
C GLY A 37 67.33 14.81 -53.77
N GLU A 38 67.37 15.15 -55.05
CA GLU A 38 66.20 15.48 -55.89
C GLU A 38 65.10 14.41 -55.85
N SER A 39 65.48 13.13 -55.83
CA SER A 39 64.54 12.00 -55.78
C SER A 39 63.77 11.88 -54.46
N ALA A 40 64.28 12.48 -53.37
CA ALA A 40 63.55 12.58 -52.11
C ALA A 40 62.56 13.75 -52.15
N LEU A 41 62.98 14.90 -52.69
CA LEU A 41 62.14 16.09 -52.83
C LEU A 41 60.94 15.83 -53.75
N ARG A 42 61.15 15.21 -54.92
CA ARG A 42 60.07 14.81 -55.84
C ARG A 42 59.03 13.92 -55.15
N ARG A 43 59.49 12.92 -54.37
CA ARG A 43 58.60 12.03 -53.61
C ARG A 43 57.75 12.78 -52.58
N TRP A 44 58.32 13.77 -51.89
CA TRP A 44 57.58 14.55 -50.91
C TRP A 44 56.56 15.48 -51.57
N VAL A 45 56.92 16.12 -52.68
CA VAL A 45 56.01 16.95 -53.48
C VAL A 45 54.84 16.11 -54.00
N ASP A 46 55.11 14.94 -54.59
CA ASP A 46 54.08 14.01 -55.08
C ASP A 46 53.17 13.52 -53.94
N GLN A 47 53.73 13.27 -52.76
CA GLN A 47 52.95 12.85 -51.59
C GLN A 47 51.99 13.96 -51.13
N ILE A 48 52.46 15.20 -51.02
CA ILE A 48 51.63 16.33 -50.59
C ILE A 48 50.57 16.68 -51.66
N GLN A 49 50.89 16.57 -52.94
CA GLN A 49 49.90 16.75 -54.01
C GLN A 49 48.80 15.68 -53.98
N LYS A 50 49.14 14.43 -53.61
CA LYS A 50 48.15 13.35 -53.42
C LYS A 50 47.30 13.56 -52.17
N GLU A 51 47.89 14.03 -51.08
CA GLU A 51 47.19 14.41 -49.84
C GLU A 51 46.21 15.58 -50.09
N HIS A 52 46.62 16.61 -50.83
CA HIS A 52 45.72 17.71 -51.25
C HIS A 52 44.56 17.24 -52.15
N LYS A 53 44.73 16.13 -52.86
CA LYS A 53 43.69 15.49 -53.69
C LYS A 53 42.86 14.44 -52.91
N GLY A 54 43.05 14.34 -51.59
CA GLY A 54 42.26 13.46 -50.71
C GLY A 54 42.64 11.97 -50.79
N VAL A 55 43.78 11.62 -51.37
CA VAL A 55 44.24 10.22 -51.50
C VAL A 55 45.18 9.87 -50.34
N THR A 56 44.70 9.06 -49.40
CA THR A 56 45.44 8.68 -48.19
C THR A 56 46.48 7.58 -48.49
N PRO A 57 47.77 7.74 -48.10
CA PRO A 57 48.75 6.67 -48.24
C PRO A 57 48.49 5.51 -47.26
N GLN A 58 48.53 4.27 -47.76
CA GLN A 58 48.20 3.04 -47.00
C GLN A 58 49.27 2.56 -45.99
N SER A 59 50.38 3.28 -45.76
CA SER A 59 51.45 2.76 -44.89
C SER A 59 52.08 3.80 -43.96
N LYS A 60 51.52 3.83 -42.73
CA LYS A 60 52.07 4.20 -41.40
C LYS A 60 51.32 5.32 -40.68
N ALA A 61 50.98 4.99 -39.42
CA ALA A 61 50.54 5.81 -38.29
C ALA A 61 49.57 6.95 -38.61
N LEU A 62 48.32 6.82 -38.12
CA LEU A 62 47.33 7.90 -38.17
C LEU A 62 48.00 9.22 -37.77
N THR A 63 47.80 10.25 -38.60
CA THR A 63 48.23 11.59 -38.24
C THR A 63 47.48 12.02 -36.96
N PRO A 64 48.05 12.92 -36.13
CA PRO A 64 47.36 13.44 -34.94
C PRO A 64 45.97 14.01 -35.27
N GLU A 65 45.80 14.56 -36.46
CA GLU A 65 44.52 15.04 -36.99
C GLU A 65 43.53 13.89 -37.26
N GLN A 66 43.97 12.79 -37.86
CA GLN A 66 43.13 11.61 -38.09
C GLN A 66 42.70 10.94 -36.78
N GLN A 67 43.59 10.88 -35.78
CA GLN A 67 43.23 10.39 -34.44
C GLN A 67 42.14 11.26 -33.82
N LYS A 68 42.26 12.58 -33.96
CA LYS A 68 41.28 13.53 -33.44
C LYS A 68 39.95 13.48 -34.18
N ILE A 69 39.95 13.28 -35.50
CA ILE A 69 38.73 13.07 -36.28
C ILE A 69 38.04 11.78 -35.82
N GLN A 70 38.76 10.69 -35.67
CA GLN A 70 38.21 9.42 -35.20
C GLN A 70 37.65 9.53 -33.77
N GLU A 71 38.33 10.26 -32.88
CA GLU A 71 37.85 10.53 -31.53
C GLU A 71 36.58 11.38 -31.53
N LEU A 72 36.52 12.42 -32.37
CA LEU A 72 35.34 13.27 -32.52
C LEU A 72 34.16 12.53 -33.14
N GLU A 73 34.38 11.71 -34.18
CA GLU A 73 33.35 10.86 -34.79
C GLU A 73 32.81 9.85 -33.78
N ALA A 74 33.68 9.20 -33.00
CA ALA A 74 33.27 8.30 -31.93
C ALA A 74 32.47 9.04 -30.85
N ARG A 75 32.85 10.29 -30.53
CA ARG A 75 32.14 11.15 -29.58
C ARG A 75 30.79 11.60 -30.12
N ILE A 76 30.68 11.96 -31.39
CA ILE A 76 29.42 12.32 -32.05
C ILE A 76 28.49 11.11 -32.07
N ALA A 77 28.96 9.95 -32.51
CA ALA A 77 28.18 8.72 -32.52
C ALA A 77 27.69 8.34 -31.10
N ARG A 78 28.53 8.53 -30.08
CA ARG A 78 28.15 8.36 -28.68
C ARG A 78 27.06 9.35 -28.26
N LEU A 79 27.23 10.63 -28.54
CA LEU A 79 26.28 11.69 -28.17
C LEU A 79 24.94 11.53 -28.91
N GLU A 80 24.94 11.11 -30.17
CA GLU A 80 23.73 10.82 -30.95
C GLU A 80 22.98 9.62 -30.38
N ARG A 81 23.70 8.55 -29.98
CA ARG A 81 23.10 7.42 -29.25
C ARG A 81 22.54 7.87 -27.91
N GLU A 82 23.30 8.62 -27.12
CA GLU A 82 22.86 9.17 -25.83
C GLU A 82 21.62 10.07 -25.99
N LYS A 83 21.47 10.83 -27.08
CA LYS A 83 20.30 11.67 -27.37
C LYS A 83 19.06 10.87 -27.78
N SER A 84 19.25 9.66 -28.33
CA SER A 84 18.16 8.78 -28.75
C SER A 84 17.40 8.14 -27.57
N ILE A 85 18.09 7.91 -26.45
CA ILE A 85 17.51 7.37 -25.21
C ILE A 85 16.50 8.33 -24.53
N PRO A 86 16.85 9.60 -24.21
CA PRO A 86 15.98 10.50 -23.49
C PRO A 86 14.75 10.89 -24.31
N LYS A 87 14.83 10.90 -25.65
CA LYS A 87 13.66 11.06 -26.53
C LYS A 87 12.63 9.93 -26.42
N LYS A 88 13.01 8.75 -25.91
CA LYS A 88 12.11 7.59 -25.72
C LYS A 88 11.64 7.37 -24.28
N GLY A 89 12.18 8.07 -23.27
CA GLY A 89 11.84 7.76 -21.86
C GLY A 89 11.87 8.89 -20.83
N TYR A 90 12.43 10.06 -21.14
CA TYR A 90 12.62 11.15 -20.17
C TYR A 90 11.57 12.26 -20.30
N ARG A 91 10.34 11.99 -19.84
CA ARG A 91 9.38 13.07 -19.55
C ARG A 91 9.24 13.42 -18.06
N ALA A 92 10.02 12.83 -17.16
CA ALA A 92 10.05 13.25 -15.76
C ALA A 92 11.41 12.93 -15.13
N LEU A 93 12.10 13.97 -14.68
CA LEU A 93 13.20 13.87 -13.73
C LEU A 93 12.66 13.17 -12.47
N ASP A 94 13.38 12.15 -11.99
CA ASP A 94 13.08 11.33 -10.81
C ASP A 94 12.07 10.16 -10.98
N VAL A 95 12.24 9.38 -12.05
CA VAL A 95 11.64 8.04 -12.16
C VAL A 95 12.45 7.03 -11.35
N GLY A 96 12.23 7.00 -10.03
CA GLY A 96 12.98 6.18 -9.05
C GLY A 96 13.37 4.76 -9.50
N ARG A 97 14.45 4.21 -8.90
CA ARG A 97 15.22 3.01 -9.34
C ARG A 97 14.42 1.88 -10.00
N SER A 98 13.24 1.52 -9.50
CA SER A 98 12.37 0.48 -10.08
C SER A 98 11.98 0.71 -11.55
N ARG A 99 11.77 1.98 -11.94
CA ARG A 99 11.38 2.37 -13.30
C ARG A 99 12.61 2.49 -14.21
N ALA A 100 13.75 2.93 -13.68
CA ALA A 100 15.03 2.84 -14.37
C ALA A 100 15.36 1.40 -14.76
N PHE A 101 15.20 0.43 -13.85
CA PHE A 101 15.40 -0.99 -14.17
C PHE A 101 14.44 -1.50 -15.26
N ALA A 102 13.17 -1.06 -15.24
CA ALA A 102 12.20 -1.45 -16.27
C ALA A 102 12.54 -0.86 -17.66
N LEU A 103 13.05 0.37 -17.71
CA LEU A 103 13.54 0.99 -18.94
C LEU A 103 14.81 0.29 -19.46
N ILE A 104 15.73 -0.08 -18.58
CA ILE A 104 16.91 -0.88 -18.95
C ILE A 104 16.46 -2.22 -19.56
N ASP A 105 15.48 -2.91 -18.96
CA ASP A 105 14.93 -4.15 -19.52
C ASP A 105 14.37 -3.95 -20.93
N GLN A 106 13.59 -2.89 -21.17
CA GLN A 106 13.01 -2.57 -22.49
C GLN A 106 14.08 -2.23 -23.54
N LEU A 107 15.07 -1.44 -23.16
CA LEU A 107 16.12 -0.95 -24.07
C LEU A 107 17.23 -1.99 -24.30
N SER A 108 17.37 -2.98 -23.41
CA SER A 108 18.37 -4.05 -23.53
C SER A 108 18.21 -4.92 -24.78
N ALA A 109 17.06 -4.83 -25.48
CA ALA A 109 16.83 -5.47 -26.77
C ALA A 109 17.63 -4.85 -27.92
N HIS A 110 18.03 -3.57 -27.79
CA HIS A 110 18.69 -2.82 -28.86
C HIS A 110 20.07 -2.28 -28.45
N GLU A 111 20.33 -2.16 -27.14
CA GLU A 111 21.52 -1.51 -26.62
C GLU A 111 22.19 -2.36 -25.52
N PRO A 112 23.53 -2.33 -25.40
CA PRO A 112 24.24 -3.12 -24.40
C PRO A 112 23.91 -2.62 -22.99
N VAL A 113 23.63 -3.57 -22.09
CA VAL A 113 23.24 -3.30 -20.69
C VAL A 113 24.30 -2.48 -19.94
N ASP A 114 25.59 -2.68 -20.22
CA ASP A 114 26.66 -1.89 -19.60
C ASP A 114 26.52 -0.39 -19.87
N TRP A 115 26.17 -0.05 -21.11
CA TRP A 115 25.97 1.32 -21.52
C TRP A 115 24.66 1.89 -20.95
N LEU A 116 23.56 1.12 -21.00
CA LEU A 116 22.29 1.53 -20.39
C LEU A 116 22.43 1.79 -18.89
N CYS A 117 23.15 0.92 -18.15
CA CYS A 117 23.44 1.11 -16.74
C CYS A 117 24.19 2.43 -16.47
N LYS A 118 25.16 2.81 -17.32
CA LYS A 118 25.86 4.10 -17.24
C LYS A 118 24.93 5.27 -17.53
N VAL A 119 24.07 5.16 -18.53
CA VAL A 119 23.13 6.23 -18.92
C VAL A 119 22.08 6.48 -17.83
N PHE A 120 21.62 5.43 -17.15
CA PHE A 120 20.61 5.53 -16.07
C PHE A 120 21.22 5.70 -14.67
N ASP A 121 22.54 5.84 -14.54
CA ASP A 121 23.26 5.93 -13.26
C ASP A 121 22.94 4.77 -12.29
N VAL A 122 23.00 3.55 -12.82
CA VAL A 122 22.68 2.31 -12.09
C VAL A 122 23.87 1.36 -12.16
N THR A 123 24.29 0.83 -11.01
CA THR A 123 25.34 -0.20 -10.97
C THR A 123 24.85 -1.51 -11.62
N ARG A 124 25.67 -2.09 -12.50
CA ARG A 124 25.37 -3.35 -13.22
C ARG A 124 25.00 -4.50 -12.27
N SER A 125 25.72 -4.65 -11.15
CA SER A 125 25.43 -5.66 -10.12
C SER A 125 24.02 -5.49 -9.52
N CYS A 126 23.60 -4.26 -9.24
CA CYS A 126 22.25 -3.96 -8.76
C CYS A 126 21.17 -4.30 -9.80
N TYR A 127 21.40 -4.01 -11.08
CA TYR A 127 20.47 -4.39 -12.16
C TYR A 127 20.27 -5.91 -12.25
N TYR A 128 21.36 -6.69 -12.32
CA TYR A 128 21.25 -8.15 -12.37
C TYR A 128 20.68 -8.76 -11.08
N ALA A 129 21.05 -8.23 -9.91
CA ALA A 129 20.48 -8.66 -8.63
C ALA A 129 18.96 -8.39 -8.59
N GLN A 130 18.50 -7.22 -9.05
CA GLN A 130 17.08 -6.90 -9.13
C GLN A 130 16.35 -7.79 -10.15
N ARG A 131 16.96 -8.04 -11.31
CA ARG A 131 16.41 -8.92 -12.34
C ARG A 131 16.27 -10.36 -11.86
N LEU A 132 17.24 -10.86 -11.09
CA LEU A 132 17.16 -12.16 -10.43
C LEU A 132 16.03 -12.17 -9.39
N ARG A 133 15.96 -11.17 -8.50
CA ARG A 133 14.88 -11.01 -7.52
C ARG A 133 13.48 -10.92 -8.13
N ARG A 134 13.33 -10.35 -9.33
CA ARG A 134 12.05 -10.33 -10.07
C ARG A 134 11.66 -11.70 -10.62
N ARG A 135 12.66 -12.53 -10.99
CA ARG A 135 12.44 -13.88 -11.53
C ARG A 135 12.18 -14.90 -10.43
N THR A 136 12.76 -14.69 -9.25
CA THR A 136 12.54 -15.57 -8.10
C THR A 136 11.28 -15.13 -7.35
N PRO A 137 10.23 -15.97 -7.27
CA PRO A 137 9.06 -15.64 -6.49
C PRO A 137 9.43 -15.55 -5.00
N ASP A 138 9.06 -14.45 -4.36
CA ASP A 138 9.14 -14.28 -2.91
C ASP A 138 8.03 -15.10 -2.26
N VAL A 139 8.38 -16.32 -1.81
CA VAL A 139 7.46 -17.29 -1.22
C VAL A 139 6.80 -16.72 0.04
N GLU A 140 7.56 -16.00 0.88
CA GLU A 140 7.00 -15.38 2.08
C GLU A 140 5.96 -14.32 1.70
N ARG A 141 6.29 -13.44 0.73
CA ARG A 141 5.34 -12.44 0.26
C ARG A 141 4.09 -13.06 -0.35
N LEU A 142 4.22 -14.16 -1.09
CA LEU A 142 3.07 -14.87 -1.65
C LEU A 142 2.17 -15.45 -0.56
N ARG A 143 2.76 -16.07 0.49
CA ARG A 143 2.05 -16.54 1.68
C ARG A 143 1.29 -15.40 2.35
N LEU A 144 1.95 -14.26 2.57
CA LEU A 144 1.33 -13.09 3.19
C LEU A 144 0.20 -12.52 2.34
N ARG A 145 0.35 -12.46 1.01
CA ARG A 145 -0.72 -12.05 0.08
C ARG A 145 -1.93 -12.97 0.18
N SER A 146 -1.70 -14.28 0.17
CA SER A 146 -2.78 -15.27 0.33
C SER A 146 -3.54 -15.06 1.64
N ARG A 147 -2.81 -14.90 2.76
CA ARG A 147 -3.43 -14.68 4.07
C ARG A 147 -4.20 -13.35 4.14
N VAL A 148 -3.65 -12.26 3.61
CA VAL A 148 -4.36 -10.97 3.51
C VAL A 148 -5.65 -11.11 2.71
N SER A 149 -5.62 -11.80 1.58
CA SER A 149 -6.80 -12.05 0.75
C SER A 149 -7.85 -12.86 1.50
N GLU A 150 -7.44 -13.90 2.23
CA GLU A 150 -8.33 -14.74 3.02
C GLU A 150 -9.04 -13.93 4.13
N LEU A 151 -8.27 -13.20 4.94
CA LEU A 151 -8.82 -12.38 6.03
C LEU A 151 -9.76 -11.28 5.50
N PHE A 152 -9.45 -10.72 4.34
CA PHE A 152 -10.31 -9.75 3.67
C PHE A 152 -11.63 -10.39 3.20
N SER A 153 -11.58 -11.56 2.57
CA SER A 153 -12.77 -12.32 2.15
C SER A 153 -13.64 -12.74 3.33
N GLN A 154 -13.04 -13.24 4.42
CA GLN A 154 -13.75 -13.59 5.66
C GLN A 154 -14.46 -12.38 6.31
N SER A 155 -13.96 -11.17 6.06
CA SER A 155 -14.59 -9.92 6.50
C SER A 155 -15.69 -9.41 5.57
N ARG A 156 -16.01 -10.14 4.49
CA ARG A 156 -16.89 -9.69 3.40
C ARG A 156 -16.43 -8.36 2.79
N SER A 157 -15.13 -8.23 2.57
CA SER A 157 -14.49 -7.05 1.98
C SER A 157 -14.58 -5.78 2.85
N SER A 158 -14.76 -5.92 4.16
CA SER A 158 -14.88 -4.78 5.09
C SER A 158 -13.57 -4.45 5.81
N ALA A 159 -12.69 -5.42 6.04
CA ALA A 159 -11.47 -5.21 6.80
C ALA A 159 -10.49 -4.28 6.08
N GLY A 160 -10.17 -3.15 6.71
CA GLY A 160 -9.08 -2.27 6.25
C GLY A 160 -7.71 -2.71 6.77
N SER A 161 -6.66 -2.01 6.32
CA SER A 161 -5.26 -2.29 6.72
C SER A 161 -5.00 -2.38 8.23
N ARG A 162 -5.77 -1.69 9.07
CA ARG A 162 -5.64 -1.78 10.55
C ARG A 162 -6.23 -3.09 11.07
N SER A 163 -7.44 -3.46 10.63
CA SER A 163 -8.09 -4.70 11.04
C SER A 163 -7.32 -5.93 10.55
N ILE A 164 -6.84 -5.90 9.30
CA ILE A 164 -5.99 -6.99 8.77
C ILE A 164 -4.70 -7.10 9.58
N LEU A 165 -4.07 -5.97 9.94
CA LEU A 165 -2.87 -6.01 10.79
C LEU A 165 -3.15 -6.66 12.15
N SER A 166 -4.25 -6.31 12.83
CA SER A 166 -4.61 -6.94 14.11
C SER A 166 -4.83 -8.45 13.96
N LEU A 167 -5.57 -8.88 12.93
CA LEU A 167 -5.79 -10.29 12.63
C LEU A 167 -4.48 -11.04 12.35
N MET A 168 -3.59 -10.46 11.53
CA MET A 168 -2.29 -11.07 11.24
C MET A 168 -1.41 -11.17 12.49
N ARG A 169 -1.49 -10.21 13.42
CA ARG A 169 -0.76 -10.29 14.69
C ARG A 169 -1.30 -11.40 15.59
N GLU A 170 -2.61 -11.63 15.60
CA GLU A 170 -3.20 -12.77 16.30
C GLU A 170 -2.74 -14.11 15.69
N ASP A 171 -2.49 -14.15 14.38
CA ASP A 171 -1.87 -15.30 13.69
C ASP A 171 -0.36 -15.43 13.96
N GLY A 172 0.24 -14.55 14.77
CA GLY A 172 1.68 -14.57 15.10
C GLY A 172 2.58 -13.80 14.12
N GLU A 173 2.02 -13.07 13.16
CA GLU A 173 2.80 -12.32 12.17
C GLU A 173 3.31 -10.98 12.71
N GLN A 174 4.62 -10.75 12.58
CA GLN A 174 5.26 -9.49 12.96
C GLN A 174 5.34 -8.53 11.78
N LEU A 175 4.21 -7.89 11.47
CA LEU A 175 4.10 -6.98 10.33
C LEU A 175 3.83 -5.53 10.76
N GLY A 176 4.32 -4.60 9.96
CA GLY A 176 3.96 -3.19 10.04
C GLY A 176 2.73 -2.87 9.17
N ARG A 177 1.98 -1.84 9.55
CA ARG A 177 0.80 -1.36 8.80
C ARG A 177 1.11 -1.03 7.34
N PHE A 178 2.31 -0.51 7.05
CA PHE A 178 2.73 -0.20 5.69
C PHE A 178 2.91 -1.45 4.82
N LYS A 179 3.45 -2.54 5.37
CA LYS A 179 3.59 -3.83 4.66
C LYS A 179 2.19 -4.38 4.33
N VAL A 180 1.27 -4.42 5.30
CA VAL A 180 -0.13 -4.83 5.08
C VAL A 180 -0.80 -3.96 4.00
N ARG A 181 -0.64 -2.63 4.06
CA ARG A 181 -1.21 -1.72 3.05
C ARG A 181 -0.63 -1.97 1.65
N SER A 182 0.67 -2.27 1.54
CA SER A 182 1.31 -2.63 0.27
C SER A 182 0.68 -3.91 -0.29
N LEU A 183 0.54 -4.95 0.55
CA LEU A 183 -0.05 -6.23 0.15
C LEU A 183 -1.50 -6.07 -0.31
N MET A 184 -2.30 -5.26 0.39
CA MET A 184 -3.67 -4.95 -0.05
C MET A 184 -3.70 -4.24 -1.41
N ARG A 185 -2.78 -3.29 -1.66
CA ARG A 185 -2.69 -2.59 -2.95
C ARG A 185 -2.24 -3.52 -4.08
N GLU A 186 -1.33 -4.46 -3.81
CA GLU A 186 -0.88 -5.47 -4.78
C GLU A 186 -1.95 -6.48 -5.17
N LEU A 187 -3.02 -6.57 -4.36
CA LEU A 187 -4.18 -7.45 -4.56
C LEU A 187 -5.43 -6.66 -4.95
N ASP A 188 -5.32 -5.34 -5.17
CA ASP A 188 -6.43 -4.44 -5.48
C ASP A 188 -7.60 -4.51 -4.48
N LEU A 189 -7.30 -4.76 -3.20
CA LEU A 189 -8.31 -4.90 -2.15
C LEU A 189 -8.70 -3.53 -1.57
N VAL A 190 -9.98 -3.17 -1.73
CA VAL A 190 -10.56 -1.92 -1.21
C VAL A 190 -11.68 -2.22 -0.23
N SER A 191 -11.54 -1.72 1.00
CA SER A 191 -12.57 -1.89 2.03
C SER A 191 -13.84 -1.13 1.66
N LYS A 192 -14.99 -1.77 1.82
CA LYS A 192 -16.32 -1.18 1.63
C LYS A 192 -16.80 -0.32 2.81
N GLN A 193 -16.04 -0.23 3.91
CA GLN A 193 -16.47 0.55 5.07
C GLN A 193 -16.57 2.05 4.73
N PRO A 194 -17.69 2.71 5.05
CA PRO A 194 -17.85 4.13 4.77
C PRO A 194 -16.95 4.97 5.69
N GLY A 195 -16.56 6.15 5.17
CA GLY A 195 -15.78 7.14 5.90
C GLY A 195 -16.46 7.70 7.16
N PRO A 196 -15.77 8.56 7.93
CA PRO A 196 -16.31 9.13 9.17
C PRO A 196 -17.64 9.87 8.90
N HIS A 197 -18.61 9.67 9.80
CA HIS A 197 -19.91 10.35 9.73
C HIS A 197 -19.96 11.41 10.83
N ALA A 198 -20.46 12.61 10.50
CA ALA A 198 -20.66 13.67 11.47
C ALA A 198 -22.00 13.48 12.19
N TYR A 199 -22.01 13.51 13.52
CA TYR A 199 -23.23 13.39 14.33
C TYR A 199 -23.80 14.78 14.64
N LYS A 200 -25.13 14.93 14.55
CA LYS A 200 -25.83 16.14 14.98
C LYS A 200 -26.03 16.10 16.50
N ARG A 201 -25.84 17.25 17.18
CA ARG A 201 -26.13 17.40 18.62
C ARG A 201 -27.62 17.71 18.82
N ALA A 202 -28.27 17.09 19.81
CA ALA A 202 -29.63 17.45 20.25
C ALA A 202 -29.61 18.13 21.62
N THR A 203 -30.62 18.97 21.88
CA THR A 203 -30.63 19.97 22.96
C THR A 203 -31.87 19.95 23.87
N VAL A 204 -32.66 18.86 23.94
CA VAL A 204 -33.88 18.87 24.79
C VAL A 204 -34.00 17.61 25.65
N GLU A 205 -34.04 17.82 26.97
CA GLU A 205 -34.13 16.78 28.00
C GLU A 205 -35.59 16.49 28.43
N ARG A 206 -35.86 15.26 28.86
CA ARG A 206 -37.03 14.87 29.68
C ARG A 206 -36.54 14.00 30.86
N LEU A 207 -37.23 14.12 32.00
CA LEU A 207 -36.75 13.78 33.35
C LEU A 207 -37.21 12.41 33.91
N ASP A 208 -37.94 11.58 33.17
CA ASP A 208 -38.68 10.46 33.79
C ASP A 208 -37.79 9.28 34.28
N ILE A 209 -36.61 9.04 33.69
CA ILE A 209 -35.60 8.05 34.15
C ILE A 209 -34.20 8.66 33.99
N PRO A 210 -33.37 8.72 35.05
CA PRO A 210 -32.09 9.41 35.00
C PRO A 210 -31.05 8.66 34.16
N ASN A 211 -30.20 9.41 33.46
CA ASN A 211 -29.01 8.89 32.82
C ASN A 211 -27.89 8.68 33.86
N THR A 212 -27.98 7.59 34.63
CA THR A 212 -26.95 7.18 35.60
C THR A 212 -25.61 6.82 34.97
N LEU A 213 -25.58 6.23 33.77
CA LEU A 213 -24.32 5.84 33.12
C LEU A 213 -23.49 7.07 32.72
N ASN A 214 -24.14 8.15 32.30
CA ASN A 214 -23.51 9.43 31.98
C ASN A 214 -22.26 9.34 31.08
N ARG A 215 -22.26 8.40 30.12
CA ARG A 215 -21.16 8.10 29.18
C ARG A 215 -19.88 7.55 29.81
N GLU A 216 -19.94 7.05 31.04
CA GLU A 216 -18.88 6.28 31.69
C GLU A 216 -18.82 4.88 31.09
N PHE A 217 -18.40 4.81 29.82
CA PHE A 217 -18.39 3.58 29.04
C PHE A 217 -17.21 2.66 29.37
N ASP A 218 -16.26 3.11 30.18
CA ASP A 218 -15.10 2.33 30.61
C ASP A 218 -15.44 1.62 31.93
N VAL A 219 -15.71 0.33 31.83
CA VAL A 219 -16.28 -0.47 32.91
C VAL A 219 -15.26 -1.55 33.29
N PRO A 220 -14.81 -1.59 34.55
CA PRO A 220 -13.61 -2.34 34.92
C PRO A 220 -13.80 -3.86 34.94
N ALA A 221 -15.03 -4.35 35.12
CA ALA A 221 -15.30 -5.78 35.16
C ALA A 221 -16.53 -6.17 34.33
N PRO A 222 -16.57 -7.40 33.79
CA PRO A 222 -17.73 -7.90 33.08
C PRO A 222 -18.97 -7.95 33.98
N ASN A 223 -20.16 -7.89 33.36
CA ASN A 223 -21.46 -7.95 34.03
C ASN A 223 -21.71 -6.83 35.05
N GLN A 224 -21.05 -5.68 34.94
CA GLN A 224 -21.38 -4.49 35.75
C GLN A 224 -22.33 -3.53 35.04
N VAL A 225 -22.13 -3.32 33.73
CA VAL A 225 -23.00 -2.48 32.92
C VAL A 225 -23.26 -3.14 31.57
N TRP A 226 -24.53 -3.34 31.28
CA TRP A 226 -25.02 -3.78 29.98
C TRP A 226 -25.72 -2.63 29.25
N CYS A 227 -25.54 -2.56 27.94
CA CYS A 227 -26.24 -1.63 27.06
C CYS A 227 -27.20 -2.38 26.14
N GLY A 228 -28.40 -1.85 25.94
CA GLY A 228 -29.41 -2.35 25.02
C GLY A 228 -29.80 -1.31 23.97
N ASP A 229 -30.03 -1.77 22.74
CA ASP A 229 -30.61 -0.94 21.67
C ASP A 229 -31.28 -1.83 20.61
N ILE A 230 -32.13 -1.24 19.77
CA ILE A 230 -32.82 -1.90 18.65
C ILE A 230 -32.37 -1.29 17.33
N THR A 231 -32.18 -2.13 16.31
CA THR A 231 -32.01 -1.68 14.94
C THR A 231 -32.92 -2.44 13.98
N TYR A 232 -33.25 -1.83 12.85
CA TYR A 232 -34.05 -2.48 11.81
C TYR A 232 -33.18 -3.06 10.69
N ILE A 233 -33.65 -4.16 10.09
CA ILE A 233 -32.97 -4.94 9.06
C ILE A 233 -33.98 -5.35 7.99
N TRP A 234 -33.62 -5.23 6.71
CA TRP A 234 -34.47 -5.62 5.59
C TRP A 234 -34.33 -7.13 5.33
N ALA A 235 -35.42 -7.86 5.45
CA ALA A 235 -35.47 -9.28 5.14
C ALA A 235 -36.86 -9.68 4.66
N GLN A 236 -36.95 -10.60 3.70
CA GLN A 236 -38.23 -11.15 3.24
C GLN A 236 -39.24 -10.06 2.79
N GLY A 237 -38.74 -9.00 2.16
CA GLY A 237 -39.57 -7.89 1.67
C GLY A 237 -40.18 -6.98 2.75
N LYS A 238 -39.76 -7.09 4.02
CA LYS A 238 -40.22 -6.23 5.11
C LYS A 238 -39.11 -5.90 6.11
N TRP A 239 -39.40 -4.97 7.01
CA TRP A 239 -38.51 -4.63 8.13
C TRP A 239 -38.65 -5.63 9.27
N HIS A 240 -37.53 -6.19 9.68
CA HIS A 240 -37.37 -6.93 10.93
C HIS A 240 -36.55 -6.10 11.92
N TYR A 241 -36.74 -6.35 13.21
CA TYR A 241 -36.14 -5.60 14.31
C TYR A 241 -35.22 -6.51 15.12
N LEU A 242 -33.98 -6.07 15.28
CA LEU A 242 -32.93 -6.75 16.01
C LEU A 242 -32.66 -5.98 17.30
N ALA A 243 -32.91 -6.61 18.45
CA ALA A 243 -32.43 -6.13 19.75
C ALA A 243 -31.09 -6.78 20.07
N VAL A 244 -30.16 -6.01 20.64
CA VAL A 244 -28.82 -6.48 21.03
C VAL A 244 -28.52 -5.98 22.44
N VAL A 245 -27.92 -6.85 23.26
CA VAL A 245 -27.39 -6.55 24.59
C VAL A 245 -25.88 -6.69 24.57
N LEU A 246 -25.19 -5.61 24.93
CA LEU A 246 -23.74 -5.47 24.92
C LEU A 246 -23.22 -5.31 26.36
N ASP A 247 -22.26 -6.12 26.77
CA ASP A 247 -21.45 -5.87 27.97
C ASP A 247 -20.39 -4.81 27.67
N LEU A 248 -20.39 -3.72 28.43
CA LEU A 248 -19.50 -2.58 28.16
C LEU A 248 -18.04 -2.87 28.47
N CYS A 249 -17.73 -3.81 29.37
CA CYS A 249 -16.38 -4.06 29.85
C CYS A 249 -15.39 -4.36 28.72
N THR A 250 -15.78 -5.24 27.79
CA THR A 250 -14.94 -5.61 26.63
C THR A 250 -15.66 -5.41 25.29
N ARG A 251 -16.83 -4.76 25.32
CA ARG A 251 -17.74 -4.63 24.17
C ARG A 251 -18.18 -5.99 23.65
N ARG A 252 -18.45 -6.95 24.53
CA ARG A 252 -18.92 -8.28 24.13
C ARG A 252 -20.43 -8.26 23.99
N ILE A 253 -20.95 -8.79 22.88
CA ILE A 253 -22.39 -9.00 22.75
C ILE A 253 -22.75 -10.24 23.56
N VAL A 254 -23.65 -10.08 24.51
CA VAL A 254 -24.05 -11.14 25.44
C VAL A 254 -25.46 -11.65 25.19
N GLY A 255 -26.29 -10.91 24.45
CA GLY A 255 -27.62 -11.36 24.06
C GLY A 255 -28.13 -10.63 22.84
N TRP A 256 -29.06 -11.25 22.12
CA TRP A 256 -29.74 -10.65 20.98
C TRP A 256 -31.05 -11.37 20.68
N ALA A 257 -31.94 -10.71 19.95
CA ALA A 257 -33.16 -11.32 19.44
C ALA A 257 -33.61 -10.62 18.15
N LEU A 258 -34.24 -11.37 17.24
CA LEU A 258 -34.81 -10.84 15.99
C LEU A 258 -36.32 -11.09 15.98
N SER A 259 -37.10 -10.08 15.63
CA SER A 259 -38.57 -10.15 15.54
C SER A 259 -39.09 -9.34 14.35
N GLU A 260 -40.33 -9.58 13.96
CA GLU A 260 -41.05 -8.74 12.99
C GLU A 260 -41.59 -7.45 13.61
N LYS A 261 -41.68 -7.40 14.95
CA LYS A 261 -42.25 -6.28 15.70
C LYS A 261 -41.23 -5.69 16.68
N PRO A 262 -41.13 -4.34 16.78
CA PRO A 262 -40.30 -3.67 17.77
C PRO A 262 -41.10 -3.50 19.08
N ASP A 263 -41.36 -4.60 19.78
CA ASP A 263 -42.14 -4.60 21.02
C ASP A 263 -41.26 -4.84 22.26
N ALA A 264 -41.88 -4.77 23.44
CA ALA A 264 -41.20 -5.06 24.69
C ALA A 264 -40.74 -6.53 24.78
N GLU A 265 -41.42 -7.46 24.11
CA GLU A 265 -41.03 -8.87 24.11
C GLU A 265 -39.70 -9.09 23.38
N LEU A 266 -39.46 -8.36 22.29
CA LEU A 266 -38.19 -8.40 21.56
C LEU A 266 -36.99 -8.07 22.47
N VAL A 267 -37.06 -6.95 23.19
CA VAL A 267 -35.97 -6.52 24.09
C VAL A 267 -35.84 -7.44 25.30
N ILE A 268 -36.95 -8.00 25.80
CA ILE A 268 -36.93 -9.01 26.87
C ILE A 268 -36.26 -10.29 26.39
N LYS A 269 -36.56 -10.79 25.19
CA LYS A 269 -35.91 -12.00 24.65
C LYS A 269 -34.39 -11.84 24.55
N ALA A 270 -33.92 -10.66 24.11
CA ALA A 270 -32.49 -10.36 24.06
C ALA A 270 -31.87 -10.29 25.47
N LEU A 271 -32.56 -9.68 26.43
CA LEU A 271 -32.14 -9.62 27.83
C LEU A 271 -32.12 -11.00 28.50
N ASP A 272 -33.14 -11.81 28.30
CA ASP A 272 -33.25 -13.17 28.85
C ASP A 272 -32.11 -14.04 28.33
N MET A 273 -31.79 -13.94 27.03
CA MET A 273 -30.62 -14.60 26.45
C MET A 273 -29.33 -14.18 27.15
N ALA A 274 -29.11 -12.87 27.34
CA ALA A 274 -27.94 -12.36 28.03
C ALA A 274 -27.85 -12.84 29.48
N TYR A 275 -28.96 -12.76 30.21
CA TYR A 275 -29.05 -13.18 31.60
C TYR A 275 -28.69 -14.65 31.77
N GLU A 276 -29.29 -15.54 30.98
CA GLU A 276 -29.03 -16.98 31.07
C GLU A 276 -27.60 -17.34 30.62
N GLN A 277 -27.13 -16.78 29.50
CA GLN A 277 -25.78 -17.06 28.99
C GLN A 277 -24.66 -16.58 29.92
N ARG A 278 -24.93 -15.57 30.76
CA ARG A 278 -23.96 -14.99 31.68
C ARG A 278 -24.06 -15.56 33.09
N GLY A 279 -24.81 -16.64 33.29
CA GLY A 279 -24.92 -17.31 34.58
C GLY A 279 -25.78 -16.53 35.58
N ARG A 280 -26.80 -15.81 35.10
CA ARG A 280 -27.80 -15.11 35.91
C ARG A 280 -27.20 -14.05 36.86
N PRO A 281 -26.40 -13.10 36.34
CA PRO A 281 -25.78 -12.06 37.17
C PRO A 281 -26.83 -11.12 37.77
N SER A 282 -26.51 -10.54 38.92
CA SER A 282 -27.37 -9.57 39.61
C SER A 282 -26.62 -8.27 39.91
N ASP A 283 -27.35 -7.23 40.33
CA ASP A 283 -26.82 -5.92 40.76
C ASP A 283 -26.12 -5.06 39.68
N LEU A 284 -26.27 -5.45 38.41
CA LEU A 284 -25.75 -4.72 37.26
C LEU A 284 -26.66 -3.56 36.82
N LEU A 285 -26.08 -2.62 36.09
CA LEU A 285 -26.79 -1.51 35.45
C LEU A 285 -27.16 -1.88 34.01
N PHE A 286 -28.43 -1.79 33.64
CA PHE A 286 -28.89 -1.90 32.26
C PHE A 286 -29.17 -0.50 31.70
N HIS A 287 -28.38 -0.06 30.73
CA HIS A 287 -28.51 1.21 30.04
C HIS A 287 -29.15 1.06 28.65
N SER A 288 -30.10 1.91 28.30
CA SER A 288 -30.69 1.94 26.95
C SER A 288 -30.96 3.36 26.47
N ASP A 289 -31.40 3.49 25.21
CA ASP A 289 -32.01 4.72 24.75
C ASP A 289 -33.42 4.93 25.35
N GLN A 290 -34.11 6.01 24.96
CA GLN A 290 -35.50 6.30 25.39
C GLN A 290 -36.59 5.62 24.54
N GLY A 291 -36.30 4.47 23.95
CA GLY A 291 -37.30 3.66 23.26
C GLY A 291 -38.46 3.25 24.17
N SER A 292 -39.69 3.29 23.65
CA SER A 292 -40.90 2.93 24.40
C SER A 292 -40.87 1.48 24.91
N GLN A 293 -40.13 0.60 24.23
CA GLN A 293 -39.90 -0.80 24.60
C GLN A 293 -39.16 -0.89 25.94
N TYR A 294 -38.12 -0.09 26.11
CA TYR A 294 -37.30 -0.04 27.33
C TYR A 294 -38.00 0.70 28.48
N ALA A 295 -38.83 1.70 28.18
CA ALA A 295 -39.67 2.37 29.19
C ALA A 295 -40.88 1.53 29.63
N SER A 296 -41.20 0.45 28.91
CA SER A 296 -42.41 -0.35 29.14
C SER A 296 -42.44 -0.99 30.53
N ARG A 297 -43.65 -1.12 31.09
CA ARG A 297 -43.86 -1.81 32.37
C ARG A 297 -43.32 -3.24 32.35
N LEU A 298 -43.51 -3.94 31.23
CA LEU A 298 -43.07 -5.33 31.07
C LEU A 298 -41.54 -5.46 31.17
N PHE A 299 -40.81 -4.55 30.51
CA PHE A 299 -39.34 -4.53 30.58
C PHE A 299 -38.84 -4.14 31.97
N ARG A 300 -39.43 -3.11 32.58
CA ARG A 300 -39.11 -2.69 33.96
C ARG A 300 -39.33 -3.80 34.98
N GLN A 301 -40.43 -4.55 34.85
CA GLN A 301 -40.71 -5.73 35.68
C GLN A 301 -39.67 -6.84 35.47
N ARG A 302 -39.20 -7.04 34.24
CA ARG A 302 -38.15 -8.01 33.94
C ARG A 302 -36.81 -7.64 34.60
N LEU A 303 -36.38 -6.37 34.46
CA LEU A 303 -35.17 -5.87 35.13
C LEU A 303 -35.25 -6.02 36.65
N TRP A 304 -36.41 -5.70 37.24
CA TRP A 304 -36.63 -5.86 38.68
C TRP A 304 -36.49 -7.31 39.14
N ARG A 305 -37.05 -8.28 38.39
CA ARG A 305 -36.91 -9.72 38.69
C ARG A 305 -35.45 -10.18 38.64
N TYR A 306 -34.63 -9.60 37.77
CA TYR A 306 -33.20 -9.90 37.66
C TYR A 306 -32.31 -9.03 38.55
N ARG A 307 -32.92 -8.19 39.43
CA ARG A 307 -32.19 -7.25 40.31
C ARG A 307 -31.23 -6.33 39.54
N MET A 308 -31.66 -5.89 38.36
CA MET A 308 -30.91 -4.95 37.53
C MET A 308 -31.44 -3.53 37.74
N ARG A 309 -30.51 -2.57 37.81
CA ARG A 309 -30.84 -1.14 37.87
C ARG A 309 -31.00 -0.61 36.45
N GLN A 310 -32.01 0.21 36.20
CA GLN A 310 -32.23 0.81 34.89
C GLN A 310 -31.56 2.17 34.79
N SER A 311 -30.92 2.45 33.65
CA SER A 311 -30.47 3.77 33.22
C SER A 311 -30.93 4.02 31.79
N MET A 312 -31.28 5.26 31.45
CA MET A 312 -31.69 5.59 30.09
C MET A 312 -30.99 6.85 29.60
N SER A 313 -30.61 6.88 28.32
CA SER A 313 -30.00 8.03 27.65
C SER A 313 -30.88 9.28 27.73
N ARG A 314 -30.30 10.45 27.53
CA ARG A 314 -31.08 11.69 27.38
C ARG A 314 -31.73 11.72 25.99
N ARG A 315 -32.94 12.27 25.89
CA ARG A 315 -33.66 12.33 24.62
C ARG A 315 -32.83 13.05 23.54
N GLY A 316 -32.74 12.45 22.36
CA GLY A 316 -32.00 13.01 21.22
C GLY A 316 -30.47 12.91 21.32
N ASN A 317 -29.92 12.33 22.39
CA ASN A 317 -28.49 12.31 22.61
C ASN A 317 -27.87 10.96 22.21
N CYS A 318 -27.56 10.78 20.92
CA CYS A 318 -26.97 9.52 20.40
C CYS A 318 -25.65 9.14 21.08
N TRP A 319 -24.93 10.12 21.64
CA TRP A 319 -23.67 9.89 22.34
C TRP A 319 -23.82 9.10 23.63
N ASP A 320 -25.00 9.10 24.25
CA ASP A 320 -25.26 8.40 25.51
C ASP A 320 -25.31 6.87 25.32
N ASN A 321 -25.53 6.39 24.09
CA ASN A 321 -25.50 4.97 23.72
C ASN A 321 -24.49 4.68 22.58
N ALA A 322 -23.43 5.49 22.47
CA ALA A 322 -22.45 5.39 21.39
C ALA A 322 -21.82 3.99 21.18
N PRO A 323 -21.58 3.16 22.22
CA PRO A 323 -21.12 1.79 22.02
C PRO A 323 -22.09 0.94 21.19
N MET A 324 -23.40 1.05 21.43
CA MET A 324 -24.43 0.34 20.66
C MET A 324 -24.51 0.84 19.23
N GLU A 325 -24.44 2.16 19.04
CA GLU A 325 -24.40 2.73 17.71
C GLU A 325 -23.23 2.19 16.88
N ARG A 326 -22.06 2.05 17.51
CA ARG A 326 -20.88 1.45 16.87
C ARG A 326 -21.10 -0.03 16.51
N VAL A 327 -21.81 -0.80 17.34
CA VAL A 327 -22.21 -2.19 17.01
C VAL A 327 -23.04 -2.20 15.73
N PHE A 328 -24.11 -1.41 15.67
CA PHE A 328 -25.03 -1.41 14.53
C PHE A 328 -24.40 -0.87 13.26
N ARG A 329 -23.55 0.15 13.37
CA ARG A 329 -22.75 0.61 12.23
C ARG A 329 -21.87 -0.50 11.69
N SER A 330 -21.17 -1.24 12.56
CA SER A 330 -20.33 -2.35 12.15
C SER A 330 -21.16 -3.45 11.47
N LEU A 331 -22.27 -3.87 12.08
CA LEU A 331 -23.18 -4.85 11.49
C LEU A 331 -23.69 -4.45 10.10
N LYS A 332 -24.25 -3.23 9.98
CA LYS A 332 -24.88 -2.73 8.75
C LYS A 332 -23.90 -2.49 7.62
N THR A 333 -22.68 -2.04 7.94
CA THR A 333 -21.68 -1.70 6.91
C THR A 333 -20.78 -2.86 6.54
N GLU A 334 -20.51 -3.78 7.46
CA GLU A 334 -19.58 -4.89 7.24
C GLU A 334 -20.31 -6.16 6.78
N TRP A 335 -21.46 -6.45 7.37
CA TRP A 335 -22.06 -7.79 7.29
C TRP A 335 -23.33 -7.86 6.48
N ILE A 336 -24.29 -6.95 6.72
CA ILE A 336 -25.61 -7.00 6.10
C ILE A 336 -25.49 -6.77 4.58
N PRO A 337 -26.12 -7.60 3.73
CA PRO A 337 -26.18 -7.39 2.29
C PRO A 337 -26.89 -6.08 1.93
N THR A 338 -26.41 -5.38 0.90
CA THR A 338 -26.98 -4.08 0.46
C THR A 338 -28.47 -4.16 0.12
N VAL A 339 -28.93 -5.30 -0.39
CA VAL A 339 -30.33 -5.54 -0.78
C VAL A 339 -31.15 -6.23 0.33
N GLY A 340 -30.56 -6.45 1.51
CA GLY A 340 -31.14 -7.25 2.58
C GLY A 340 -31.12 -8.75 2.32
N TYR A 341 -31.90 -9.50 3.12
CA TYR A 341 -31.97 -10.95 3.06
C TYR A 341 -33.22 -11.45 2.34
N ARG A 342 -33.14 -12.63 1.71
CA ARG A 342 -34.28 -13.22 1.00
C ARG A 342 -35.33 -13.76 1.96
N THR A 343 -34.90 -14.33 3.08
CA THR A 343 -35.79 -14.88 4.12
C THR A 343 -35.40 -14.39 5.52
N ALA A 344 -36.37 -14.38 6.44
CA ALA A 344 -36.10 -14.05 7.84
C ALA A 344 -35.16 -15.08 8.51
N GLN A 345 -35.25 -16.35 8.12
CA GLN A 345 -34.38 -17.42 8.66
C GLN A 345 -32.92 -17.25 8.21
N GLU A 346 -32.70 -16.87 6.94
CA GLU A 346 -31.37 -16.51 6.44
C GLU A 346 -30.79 -15.34 7.22
N ALA A 347 -31.59 -14.28 7.41
CA ALA A 347 -31.19 -13.12 8.22
C ALA A 347 -30.80 -13.54 9.64
N GLN A 348 -31.66 -14.32 10.31
CA GLN A 348 -31.43 -14.78 11.67
C GLN A 348 -30.13 -15.59 11.80
N ARG A 349 -29.88 -16.54 10.89
CA ARG A 349 -28.66 -17.35 10.90
C ARG A 349 -27.42 -16.49 10.65
N ASP A 350 -27.46 -15.60 9.66
CA ASP A 350 -26.30 -14.81 9.28
C ASP A 350 -25.94 -13.73 10.31
N ILE A 351 -26.96 -13.07 10.88
CA ILE A 351 -26.80 -12.10 11.96
C ILE A 351 -26.32 -12.79 13.23
N SER A 352 -26.87 -13.96 13.57
CA SER A 352 -26.39 -14.78 14.70
C SER A 352 -24.90 -15.05 14.57
N HIS A 353 -24.47 -15.52 13.40
CA HIS A 353 -23.06 -15.78 13.12
C HIS A 353 -22.21 -14.51 13.25
N PHE A 354 -22.70 -13.36 12.77
CA PHE A 354 -22.00 -12.10 12.98
C PHE A 354 -21.83 -11.77 14.45
N LEU A 355 -22.92 -11.70 15.21
CA LEU A 355 -22.89 -11.21 16.59
C LEU A 355 -22.13 -12.17 17.51
N MET A 356 -22.44 -13.46 17.42
CA MET A 356 -21.96 -14.48 18.38
C MET A 356 -20.59 -15.03 18.04
N HIS A 357 -20.23 -15.09 16.75
CA HIS A 357 -18.94 -15.62 16.31
C HIS A 357 -18.03 -14.51 15.79
N ARG A 358 -18.38 -13.88 14.66
CA ARG A 358 -17.47 -12.92 14.00
C ARG A 358 -17.13 -11.72 14.87
N TYR A 359 -18.11 -11.08 15.49
CA TYR A 359 -17.97 -9.86 16.29
C TYR A 359 -17.25 -10.19 17.59
N ASN A 360 -17.75 -11.17 18.35
CA ASN A 360 -17.20 -11.51 19.66
C ASN A 360 -15.81 -12.16 19.61
N TRP A 361 -15.53 -13.05 18.65
CA TRP A 361 -14.32 -13.89 18.67
C TRP A 361 -13.26 -13.55 17.65
N ILE A 362 -13.62 -12.86 16.56
CA ILE A 362 -12.71 -12.64 15.42
C ILE A 362 -12.51 -11.15 15.14
N ARG A 363 -13.47 -10.27 15.45
CA ARG A 363 -13.42 -8.87 15.01
C ARG A 363 -12.46 -8.07 15.87
N PRO A 364 -11.42 -7.45 15.30
CA PRO A 364 -10.54 -6.57 16.06
C PRO A 364 -11.29 -5.33 16.57
N HIS A 365 -11.12 -5.01 17.85
CA HIS A 365 -11.75 -3.84 18.46
C HIS A 365 -10.70 -2.85 18.95
N GLN A 366 -10.78 -1.60 18.49
CA GLN A 366 -9.88 -0.55 18.94
C GLN A 366 -9.96 -0.31 20.45
N PHE A 367 -11.14 -0.51 21.05
CA PHE A 367 -11.33 -0.40 22.50
C PHE A 367 -10.55 -1.47 23.28
N ASN A 368 -10.27 -2.62 22.66
CA ASN A 368 -9.54 -3.75 23.25
C ASN A 368 -8.14 -3.90 22.64
N ASP A 369 -7.51 -2.79 22.22
CA ASP A 369 -6.18 -2.78 21.58
C ASP A 369 -6.03 -3.71 20.37
N GLY A 370 -7.13 -3.93 19.64
CA GLY A 370 -7.18 -4.77 18.46
C GLY A 370 -7.57 -6.22 18.72
N LEU A 371 -7.83 -6.62 19.96
CA LEU A 371 -8.36 -7.94 20.29
C LEU A 371 -9.86 -8.01 20.06
N ALA A 372 -10.36 -9.22 19.80
CA ALA A 372 -11.80 -9.47 19.80
C ALA A 372 -12.38 -9.39 21.24
N PRO A 373 -13.64 -8.95 21.42
CA PRO A 373 -14.29 -8.81 22.73
C PRO A 373 -14.15 -10.03 23.66
N ALA A 374 -14.42 -11.23 23.17
CA ALA A 374 -14.32 -12.45 23.97
C ALA A 374 -12.87 -12.75 24.36
N ARG A 375 -11.91 -12.53 23.44
CA ARG A 375 -10.47 -12.71 23.71
C ARG A 375 -9.94 -11.71 24.74
N ALA A 376 -10.41 -10.47 24.67
CA ALA A 376 -10.06 -9.45 25.65
C ALA A 376 -10.58 -9.81 27.04
N GLU A 377 -11.81 -10.34 27.12
CA GLU A 377 -12.39 -10.81 28.38
C GLU A 377 -11.66 -12.05 28.94
N GLU A 378 -11.29 -13.02 28.09
CA GLU A 378 -10.48 -14.17 28.51
C GLU A 378 -9.16 -13.73 29.17
N LYS A 379 -8.50 -12.71 28.61
CA LYS A 379 -7.27 -12.17 29.20
C LYS A 379 -7.50 -11.51 30.56
N LEU A 380 -8.63 -10.83 30.76
CA LEU A 380 -8.98 -10.27 32.06
C LEU A 380 -9.14 -11.37 33.12
N ASN A 381 -9.79 -12.48 32.77
CA ASN A 381 -9.99 -13.61 33.69
C ASN A 381 -8.66 -14.28 34.09
N VAL A 382 -7.72 -14.40 33.14
CA VAL A 382 -6.38 -14.94 33.42
C VAL A 382 -5.59 -14.02 34.36
N VAL A 383 -5.75 -12.70 34.23
CA VAL A 383 -5.07 -11.72 35.08
C VAL A 383 -5.73 -11.60 36.47
N SER A 384 -7.05 -11.80 36.56
CA SER A 384 -7.80 -11.73 37.82
C SER A 384 -7.78 -13.02 38.64
N GLY A 385 -7.34 -14.15 38.07
CA GLY A 385 -7.26 -15.44 38.77
C GLY A 385 -8.63 -16.06 39.09
N ILE A 386 -9.70 -15.56 38.48
CA ILE A 386 -11.06 -16.06 38.68
C ILE A 386 -11.33 -17.10 37.56
N SER A 387 -11.24 -18.38 37.92
CA SER A 387 -11.64 -19.53 37.09
C SER A 387 -13.10 -19.88 37.29
#